data_AF-A0A2X3F3P3-F1
#
_entry.id   AF-A0A2X3F3P3-F1
#
_cell.length_a   1.000
_cell.length_b   1.000
_cell.length_c   1.000
_cell.angle_alpha   90.00
_cell.angle_beta   90.00
_cell.angle_gamma   90.00
#
_symmetry.space_group_name_H-M   'P 1'
#
loop_
_entity.id
_entity.type
_entity.pdbx_description
1 polymer ?
#
loop_
_entity_poly.entity_id
_entity_poly.type
_entity_poly.pdbx_seq_one_letter_code
_entity_poly.pdbx_strand_id
1 'polypeptide(L)'
;MRISLACLVALCALPAGVMAQDASVHDKPAVRGSIIANLLQDHDNPFLLYPYESNYLLYTWTSDSIKRRSAAMTGPKMPVKMK
;
A
#
# COMPACT_ATOMS: atom_id res chain seq x y z
N MET A 1 -36.46 -42.59 23.74
CA MET A 1 -35.06 -42.11 23.88
C MET A 1 -34.20 -42.36 22.62
N ARG A 2 -34.77 -42.41 21.41
CA ARG A 2 -34.03 -42.70 20.16
C ARG A 2 -33.77 -41.44 19.33
N ILE A 3 -34.72 -40.50 19.37
CA ILE A 3 -34.70 -39.24 18.63
C ILE A 3 -33.66 -38.26 19.19
N SER A 4 -33.45 -38.27 20.51
CA SER A 4 -32.46 -37.42 21.19
C SER A 4 -31.02 -37.79 20.83
N LEU A 5 -30.73 -39.08 20.64
CA LEU A 5 -29.38 -39.55 20.32
C LEU A 5 -29.02 -39.26 18.85
N ALA A 6 -29.99 -39.39 17.93
CA ALA A 6 -29.82 -38.99 16.53
C ALA A 6 -29.57 -37.48 16.38
N CYS A 7 -30.28 -36.66 17.15
CA CYS A 7 -30.09 -35.21 17.15
C CYS A 7 -28.71 -34.80 17.67
N LEU A 8 -28.22 -35.50 18.71
CA LEU A 8 -26.91 -35.23 19.31
C LEU A 8 -25.75 -35.58 18.36
N VAL A 9 -25.87 -36.69 17.63
CA VAL A 9 -24.87 -37.07 16.60
C VAL A 9 -24.87 -36.08 15.44
N ALA A 10 -26.05 -35.60 15.01
CA ALA A 10 -26.14 -34.59 13.96
C ALA A 10 -25.49 -33.26 14.38
N LEU A 11 -25.68 -32.83 15.63
CA LEU A 11 -25.05 -31.63 16.20
C LEU A 11 -23.52 -31.75 16.29
N CYS A 12 -23.00 -32.93 16.65
CA CYS A 12 -21.56 -33.19 16.68
C CYS A 12 -20.90 -33.26 15.30
N ALA A 13 -21.67 -33.48 14.23
CA ALA A 13 -21.15 -33.50 12.86
C ALA A 13 -21.06 -32.10 12.21
N LEU A 14 -21.76 -31.09 12.76
CA LEU A 14 -21.76 -29.71 12.25
C LEU A 14 -20.37 -29.03 12.24
N PRO A 15 -19.48 -29.22 13.24
CA PRO A 15 -18.19 -28.53 13.27
C PRO A 15 -17.20 -29.05 12.22
N ALA A 16 -17.41 -30.26 11.68
CA ALA A 16 -16.48 -30.88 10.73
C ALA A 16 -16.53 -30.27 9.32
N GLY A 17 -17.50 -29.39 9.05
CA GLY A 17 -17.67 -28.72 7.75
C GLY A 17 -17.09 -27.30 7.65
N VAL A 18 -16.56 -26.73 8.74
CA VAL A 18 -15.89 -25.42 8.67
C VAL A 18 -14.46 -25.63 8.17
N MET A 19 -14.35 -25.77 6.85
CA MET A 19 -13.08 -25.58 6.17
C MET A 19 -12.89 -24.07 6.07
N ALA A 20 -11.85 -23.55 6.71
CA ALA A 20 -11.37 -22.20 6.44
C ALA A 20 -10.93 -22.17 4.97
N GLN A 21 -11.75 -21.59 4.10
CA GLN A 21 -11.31 -21.26 2.76
C GLN A 21 -10.28 -20.15 2.93
N ASP A 22 -9.02 -20.45 2.64
CA ASP A 22 -8.03 -19.40 2.40
C ASP A 22 -8.65 -18.47 1.36
N ALA A 23 -8.89 -17.21 1.78
CA ALA A 23 -9.33 -16.20 0.86
C ALA A 23 -8.19 -16.01 -0.15
N SER A 24 -8.35 -16.53 -1.36
CA SER A 24 -7.46 -16.17 -2.46
C SER A 24 -7.73 -14.71 -2.79
N VAL A 25 -7.02 -13.80 -2.11
CA VAL A 25 -7.25 -12.33 -2.17
C VAL A 25 -6.99 -11.74 -3.56
N HIS A 26 -6.54 -12.53 -4.54
CA HIS A 26 -6.10 -12.06 -5.86
C HIS A 26 -6.92 -12.64 -7.02
N ASP A 27 -8.24 -12.47 -6.97
CA ASP A 27 -9.14 -12.83 -8.08
C ASP A 27 -8.99 -11.93 -9.33
N LYS A 28 -8.15 -10.88 -9.28
CA LYS A 28 -8.00 -9.93 -10.38
C LYS A 28 -6.63 -10.05 -11.03
N PRO A 29 -6.58 -10.28 -12.36
CA PRO A 29 -5.31 -10.30 -13.09
C PRO A 29 -4.59 -8.96 -12.93
N ALA A 30 -3.26 -9.02 -12.89
CA ALA A 30 -2.39 -7.85 -12.79
C ALA A 30 -2.71 -6.85 -13.92
N VAL A 31 -3.38 -5.75 -13.59
CA VAL A 31 -3.66 -4.69 -14.56
C VAL A 31 -2.39 -3.85 -14.72
N ARG A 32 -1.83 -3.79 -15.93
CA ARG A 32 -0.68 -2.94 -16.24
C ARG A 32 -0.96 -1.50 -15.78
N GLY A 33 -0.11 -0.97 -14.92
CA GLY A 33 -0.21 0.39 -14.36
C GLY A 33 -1.01 0.49 -13.05
N SER A 34 -1.66 -0.57 -12.57
CA SER A 34 -2.32 -0.54 -11.26
C SER A 34 -1.30 -0.80 -10.14
N ILE A 35 -0.98 0.24 -9.38
CA ILE A 35 -0.03 0.17 -8.25
C ILE A 35 -0.56 -0.78 -7.17
N ILE A 36 -1.83 -0.62 -6.79
CA ILE A 36 -2.44 -1.42 -5.72
C ILE A 36 -2.58 -2.88 -6.11
N ALA A 37 -2.97 -3.19 -7.35
CA ALA A 37 -3.06 -4.58 -7.81
C ALA A 37 -1.70 -5.27 -7.84
N ASN A 38 -0.59 -4.52 -8.04
CA ASN A 38 0.74 -5.09 -8.00
C ASN A 38 1.30 -5.23 -6.58
N LEU A 39 1.00 -4.28 -5.69
CA LEU A 39 1.40 -4.38 -4.28
C LEU A 39 0.69 -5.52 -3.55
N LEU A 40 -0.54 -5.83 -3.96
CA LEU A 40 -1.30 -6.93 -3.39
C LEU A 40 -0.80 -8.29 -3.84
N GLN A 41 -0.15 -8.43 -5.01
CA GLN A 41 0.34 -9.73 -5.49
C GLN A 41 1.35 -10.35 -4.52
N ASP A 42 1.29 -11.67 -4.39
CA ASP A 42 2.32 -12.44 -3.69
C ASP A 42 3.63 -12.41 -4.50
N HIS A 43 4.70 -11.94 -3.85
CA HIS A 43 6.04 -11.90 -4.42
C HIS A 43 6.93 -12.87 -3.66
N ASP A 44 7.50 -13.85 -4.35
CA ASP A 44 8.35 -14.90 -3.75
C ASP A 44 9.68 -14.37 -3.20
N ASN A 45 10.07 -13.13 -3.53
CA ASN A 45 11.34 -12.52 -3.12
C ASN A 45 11.12 -11.26 -2.27
N PRO A 46 11.59 -11.22 -1.01
CA PRO A 46 11.44 -10.06 -0.13
C PRO A 46 12.26 -8.84 -0.57
N PHE A 47 13.22 -8.99 -1.49
CA PHE A 47 14.01 -7.88 -2.04
C PHE A 47 13.45 -7.34 -3.36
N LEU A 48 12.31 -7.85 -3.82
CA LEU A 48 11.65 -7.33 -5.00
C LEU A 48 10.90 -6.03 -4.65
N LEU A 49 11.41 -4.91 -5.14
CA LEU A 49 10.78 -3.60 -4.97
C LEU A 49 9.95 -3.26 -6.20
N TYR A 50 8.67 -2.95 -5.97
CA TYR A 50 7.78 -2.50 -7.03
C TYR A 50 7.72 -0.96 -7.08
N PRO A 51 7.83 -0.34 -8.26
CA PRO A 51 7.72 1.11 -8.39
C PRO A 51 6.33 1.61 -7.98
N TYR A 52 6.30 2.57 -7.05
CA TYR A 52 5.06 3.30 -6.73
C TYR A 52 4.71 4.30 -7.84
N GLU A 53 5.72 5.00 -8.35
CA GLU A 53 5.59 5.99 -9.42
C GLU A 53 6.69 5.81 -10.47
N SER A 54 6.62 6.61 -11.54
CA SER A 54 7.64 6.60 -12.59
C SER A 54 9.01 7.00 -12.03
N ASN A 55 9.99 6.11 -12.11
CA ASN A 55 11.38 6.40 -11.77
C ASN A 55 12.08 7.06 -12.96
N TYR A 56 12.22 8.38 -12.93
CA TYR A 56 12.88 9.15 -13.98
C TYR A 56 14.10 9.91 -13.47
N LEU A 57 15.11 10.04 -14.33
CA LEU A 57 16.25 10.91 -14.12
C LEU A 57 16.28 11.92 -15.26
N LEU A 58 16.05 13.20 -14.94
CA LEU A 58 15.88 14.27 -15.92
C LEU A 58 16.90 15.38 -15.68
N TYR A 59 17.56 15.82 -16.76
CA TYR A 59 18.32 17.07 -16.75
C TYR A 59 17.40 18.20 -17.24
N THR A 60 16.88 18.96 -16.30
CA THR A 60 15.98 20.08 -16.59
C THR A 60 16.70 21.42 -16.44
N TRP A 61 16.35 22.37 -17.29
CA TRP A 61 16.76 23.76 -17.16
C TRP A 61 15.53 24.58 -16.80
N THR A 62 15.53 25.18 -15.60
CA THR A 62 14.45 26.05 -15.10
C THR A 62 14.90 27.50 -15.10
N SER A 63 13.99 28.42 -15.40
CA SER A 63 14.20 29.87 -15.28
C SER A 63 14.17 30.34 -13.81
N ASP A 64 14.59 31.58 -13.54
CA ASP A 64 14.90 32.17 -12.22
C ASP A 64 13.73 32.31 -11.20
N SER A 65 12.58 31.71 -11.46
CA SER A 65 11.39 31.82 -10.60
C SER A 65 11.63 31.31 -9.16
N ILE A 66 12.46 30.26 -9.01
CA ILE A 66 12.78 29.65 -7.71
C ILE A 66 13.64 30.60 -6.86
N LYS A 67 14.64 31.26 -7.44
CA LYS A 67 15.56 32.17 -6.72
C LYS A 67 14.84 33.41 -6.19
N ARG A 68 13.91 33.97 -6.96
CA ARG A 68 13.05 35.08 -6.49
C ARG A 68 12.11 34.64 -5.37
N ARG A 69 11.53 33.44 -5.45
CA ARG A 69 10.59 32.93 -4.44
C ARG A 69 11.28 32.56 -3.13
N SER A 70 12.49 31.98 -3.17
CA SER A 70 13.26 31.66 -1.96
C SER A 70 13.72 32.93 -1.22
N ALA A 71 14.11 33.97 -1.95
CA ALA A 71 14.50 35.26 -1.38
C ALA A 71 13.32 36.02 -0.75
N ALA A 72 12.11 35.89 -1.30
CA ALA A 72 10.90 36.48 -0.72
C ALA A 72 10.42 35.74 0.55
N MET A 73 10.76 34.45 0.69
CA MET A 73 10.41 33.62 1.84
C MET A 73 11.38 33.81 3.03
N THR A 74 12.58 34.31 2.76
CA THR A 74 13.52 34.78 3.78
C THR A 74 13.22 36.25 4.05
N GLY A 75 12.45 36.52 5.12
CA GLY A 75 12.09 37.88 5.53
C GLY A 75 13.30 38.82 5.71
N PRO A 76 13.07 40.14 5.79
CA PRO A 76 14.15 41.13 5.87
C PRO A 76 15.11 40.78 7.03
N LYS A 77 16.38 40.51 6.70
CA LYS A 77 17.41 40.29 7.70
C LYS A 77 17.61 41.60 8.47
N MET A 78 17.25 41.61 9.77
CA MET A 78 17.47 42.78 10.60
C MET A 78 18.97 43.11 10.64
N PRO A 79 19.36 44.38 10.46
CA PRO A 79 20.76 44.77 10.58
C PRO A 79 21.18 44.63 12.04
N VAL A 80 22.12 43.73 12.31
CA VAL A 80 22.79 43.66 13.62
C VAL A 80 23.69 44.89 13.72
N LYS A 81 23.24 45.91 14.47
CA LYS A 81 24.09 47.03 14.85
C LYS A 81 25.16 46.51 15.81
N MET A 82 26.38 46.37 15.32
CA MET A 82 27.56 46.25 16.17
C MET A 82 27.81 47.60 16.84
N LYS A 83 28.05 47.56 18.15
CA LYS A 83 28.20 48.72 19.05
C LYS A 83 29.68 49.00 19.29
#